data_AF-A0A9W4HBK4-F1
#
_entry.id   AF-A0A9W4HBK4-F1
#
_cell.length_a   1.000
_cell.length_b   1.000
_cell.length_c   1.000
_cell.angle_alpha   90.00
_cell.angle_beta   90.00
_cell.angle_gamma   90.00
#
_symmetry.space_group_name_H-M   'P 1'
#
loop_
_entity.id
_entity.type
_entity.pdbx_description
1 polymer ?
#
loop_
_entity_poly.entity_id
_entity_poly.type
_entity_poly.pdbx_seq_one_letter_code
_entity_poly.pdbx_strand_id
1 'polypeptide(L)'
;MQISLFDNASDEWHRSASSSSGLVLHLDLKAMHASLINRYKTPQETVTTREGNVQFLDNGNVLVYWGGTPHISEHEHTPNGPRTVFQAQLADPTGYWYRTWKANFTTNPATSPDLYATAEHGSGPTVWFVSWNGATEVQGWRVYASQQQWTGYELIGYFEKRGFETRIERDEFFEWTIIEAVGRNGSVMSSSFIPLRTSVRFPLQDTTEQSVLGA
;
A
#
# COMPACT_ATOMS: atom_id res chain seq x y z
N MET A 1 -8.73 4.48 -34.09
CA MET A 1 -7.96 4.31 -32.82
C MET A 1 -8.77 4.89 -31.68
N GLN A 2 -8.64 4.39 -30.45
CA GLN A 2 -9.24 5.03 -29.28
C GLN A 2 -8.20 5.80 -28.48
N ILE A 3 -8.57 6.97 -27.97
CA ILE A 3 -7.75 7.76 -27.04
C ILE A 3 -8.60 8.17 -25.83
N SER A 4 -7.94 8.36 -24.69
CA SER A 4 -8.53 9.03 -23.54
C SER A 4 -7.98 10.46 -23.43
N LEU A 5 -8.82 11.38 -22.95
CA LEU A 5 -8.46 12.78 -22.75
C LEU A 5 -9.18 13.31 -21.51
N PHE A 6 -8.48 14.08 -20.69
CA PHE A 6 -9.13 14.90 -19.68
C PHE A 6 -9.41 16.28 -20.27
N ASP A 7 -10.68 16.68 -20.30
CA ASP A 7 -11.14 17.99 -20.74
C ASP A 7 -11.38 18.86 -19.51
N ASN A 8 -10.44 19.77 -19.25
CA ASN A 8 -10.53 20.73 -18.14
C ASN A 8 -11.74 21.67 -18.30
N ALA A 9 -12.23 21.91 -19.51
CA ALA A 9 -13.30 22.85 -19.83
C ALA A 9 -12.97 24.35 -19.65
N SER A 10 -11.80 24.71 -19.13
CA SER A 10 -11.37 26.11 -19.01
C SER A 10 -9.85 26.25 -19.04
N ASP A 11 -9.39 27.36 -19.60
CA ASP A 11 -7.99 27.81 -19.53
C ASP A 11 -7.79 28.94 -18.51
N GLU A 12 -8.80 29.28 -17.67
CA GLU A 12 -8.93 30.45 -16.77
C GLU A 12 -9.52 31.71 -17.41
N TRP A 13 -9.33 31.95 -18.71
CA TRP A 13 -9.85 33.13 -19.41
C TRP A 13 -11.13 32.82 -20.20
N HIS A 14 -11.23 31.58 -20.69
CA HIS A 14 -12.31 31.06 -21.51
C HIS A 14 -12.83 29.76 -20.92
N ARG A 15 -14.12 29.49 -21.17
CA ARG A 15 -14.76 28.21 -20.83
C ARG A 15 -15.32 27.57 -22.10
N SER A 16 -14.94 26.34 -22.36
CA SER A 16 -15.45 25.53 -23.48
C SER A 16 -16.65 24.67 -23.07
N ALA A 17 -16.85 24.41 -21.78
CA ALA A 17 -18.00 23.69 -21.25
C ALA A 17 -18.37 24.14 -19.82
N SER A 18 -19.54 23.70 -19.33
CA SER A 18 -20.02 24.02 -17.98
C SER A 18 -19.30 23.26 -16.86
N SER A 19 -18.64 22.15 -17.17
CA SER A 19 -17.91 21.30 -16.23
C SER A 19 -16.78 20.54 -16.92
N SER A 20 -15.74 20.18 -16.16
CA SER A 20 -14.68 19.29 -16.64
C SER A 20 -15.20 17.87 -16.88
N SER A 21 -14.57 17.15 -17.80
CA SER A 21 -14.97 15.78 -18.12
C SER A 21 -13.81 14.87 -18.49
N GLY A 22 -13.93 13.60 -18.14
CA GLY A 22 -13.12 12.55 -18.75
C GLY A 22 -13.73 12.13 -20.08
N LEU A 23 -12.93 12.03 -21.13
CA LEU A 23 -13.37 11.69 -22.48
C LEU A 23 -12.69 10.41 -22.97
N VAL A 24 -13.47 9.61 -23.69
CA VAL A 24 -12.97 8.54 -24.53
C VAL A 24 -13.45 8.82 -25.94
N LEU A 25 -12.51 8.93 -26.88
CA LEU A 25 -12.75 9.34 -28.25
C LEU A 25 -12.32 8.24 -29.21
N HIS A 26 -13.09 8.05 -30.28
CA HIS A 26 -12.66 7.32 -31.45
C HIS A 26 -12.08 8.29 -32.47
N LEU A 27 -10.90 8.01 -32.98
CA LEU A 27 -10.26 8.73 -34.06
C LEU A 27 -10.21 7.86 -35.32
N ASP A 28 -10.91 8.29 -36.37
CA ASP A 28 -10.71 7.81 -37.73
C ASP A 28 -9.71 8.75 -38.42
N LEU A 29 -8.46 8.29 -38.50
CA LEU A 29 -7.37 9.08 -39.09
C LEU A 29 -7.39 9.08 -40.62
N LYS A 30 -8.16 8.20 -41.28
CA LYS A 30 -8.33 8.23 -42.74
C LYS A 30 -9.37 9.26 -43.14
N ALA A 31 -10.50 9.28 -42.42
CA ALA A 31 -11.57 10.25 -42.63
C ALA A 31 -11.30 11.60 -41.94
N MET A 32 -10.25 11.70 -41.11
CA MET A 32 -9.94 12.87 -40.29
C MET A 32 -11.10 13.27 -39.38
N HIS A 33 -11.75 12.27 -38.76
CA HIS A 33 -12.94 12.45 -37.96
C HIS A 33 -12.73 11.92 -36.53
N ALA A 34 -13.18 12.69 -35.55
CA ALA A 34 -13.18 12.30 -34.14
C ALA A 34 -14.63 12.21 -33.63
N SER A 35 -15.00 11.08 -33.02
CA SER A 35 -16.31 10.89 -32.41
C SER A 35 -16.20 10.56 -30.93
N LEU A 36 -17.10 11.12 -30.13
CA LEU A 36 -17.21 10.80 -28.71
C LEU A 36 -17.75 9.38 -28.52
N ILE A 37 -17.02 8.56 -27.77
CA ILE A 37 -17.52 7.26 -27.31
C ILE A 37 -18.20 7.46 -25.95
N ASN A 38 -17.43 7.94 -24.97
CA ASN A 38 -17.90 8.10 -23.59
C ASN A 38 -17.46 9.44 -23.00
N ARG A 39 -18.34 10.02 -22.16
CA ARG A 39 -18.05 11.20 -21.34
C ARG A 39 -18.34 10.87 -19.88
N TYR A 40 -17.35 11.06 -19.03
CA TYR A 40 -17.44 10.95 -17.58
C TYR A 40 -17.58 12.34 -16.99
N LYS A 41 -18.58 12.53 -16.13
CA LYS A 41 -18.83 13.81 -15.49
C LYS A 41 -18.09 13.88 -14.16
N THR A 42 -17.51 15.04 -13.89
CA THR A 42 -16.95 15.35 -12.57
C THR A 42 -18.07 15.32 -11.51
N PRO A 43 -17.75 14.95 -10.25
CA PRO A 43 -18.68 15.19 -9.16
C PRO A 43 -19.06 16.68 -9.09
N GLN A 44 -20.32 16.96 -8.78
CA GLN A 44 -20.85 18.32 -8.55
C GLN A 44 -20.70 19.29 -9.74
N GLU A 45 -20.44 18.78 -10.95
CA GLU A 45 -20.31 19.58 -12.19
C GLU A 45 -19.28 20.73 -12.08
N THR A 46 -18.15 20.48 -11.40
CA THR A 46 -17.05 21.42 -11.22
C THR A 46 -16.25 21.71 -12.50
N VAL A 47 -15.55 22.85 -12.53
CA VAL A 47 -14.58 23.18 -13.59
C VAL A 47 -13.19 23.22 -12.98
N THR A 48 -12.23 22.68 -13.72
CA THR A 48 -10.81 22.62 -13.39
C THR A 48 -10.04 23.33 -14.50
N THR A 49 -8.89 23.94 -14.23
CA THR A 49 -8.14 24.70 -15.25
C THR A 49 -6.81 24.07 -15.65
N ARG A 50 -6.42 23.00 -14.95
CA ARG A 50 -5.12 22.34 -15.09
C ARG A 50 -5.17 20.90 -14.64
N GLU A 51 -4.13 20.15 -15.00
CA GLU A 51 -3.90 18.75 -14.59
C GLU A 51 -5.04 17.81 -15.01
N GLY A 52 -5.13 16.66 -14.34
CA GLY A 52 -6.11 15.63 -14.62
C GLY A 52 -5.59 14.58 -15.59
N ASN A 53 -6.20 13.41 -15.51
CA ASN A 53 -5.99 12.37 -16.51
C ASN A 53 -7.15 11.38 -16.51
N VAL A 54 -7.22 10.62 -17.60
CA VAL A 54 -8.15 9.51 -17.78
C VAL A 54 -7.33 8.28 -18.14
N GLN A 55 -7.44 7.23 -17.33
CA GLN A 55 -6.73 5.97 -17.50
C GLN A 55 -7.72 4.82 -17.72
N PHE A 56 -7.52 4.04 -18.80
CA PHE A 56 -8.18 2.75 -18.97
C PHE A 56 -7.55 1.72 -18.03
N LEU A 57 -8.40 0.92 -17.39
CA LEU A 57 -7.99 -0.18 -16.53
C LEU A 57 -8.23 -1.53 -17.23
N ASP A 58 -7.44 -2.54 -16.88
CA ASP A 58 -7.50 -3.86 -17.51
C ASP A 58 -8.84 -4.58 -17.32
N ASN A 59 -9.58 -4.24 -16.26
CA ASN A 59 -10.93 -4.75 -16.00
C ASN A 59 -12.02 -4.06 -16.85
N GLY A 60 -11.64 -3.16 -17.77
CA GLY A 60 -12.56 -2.40 -18.60
C GLY A 60 -13.10 -1.13 -17.95
N ASN A 61 -12.75 -0.84 -16.69
CA ASN A 61 -13.14 0.41 -16.05
C ASN A 61 -12.27 1.58 -16.52
N VAL A 62 -12.71 2.79 -16.19
CA VAL A 62 -11.95 4.02 -16.40
C VAL A 62 -11.74 4.74 -15.09
N LEU A 63 -10.48 5.04 -14.77
CA LEU A 63 -10.10 5.91 -13.68
C LEU A 63 -9.97 7.35 -14.20
N VAL A 64 -10.59 8.29 -13.51
CA VAL A 64 -10.46 9.72 -13.77
C VAL A 64 -9.86 10.40 -12.54
N TYR A 65 -8.79 11.15 -12.76
CA TYR A 65 -8.31 12.15 -11.82
C TYR A 65 -8.83 13.52 -12.23
N TRP A 66 -9.53 14.20 -11.31
CA TRP A 66 -10.17 15.48 -11.54
C TRP A 66 -9.20 16.61 -11.20
N GLY A 67 -8.40 17.05 -12.19
CA GLY A 67 -7.29 18.01 -11.99
C GLY A 67 -7.60 19.23 -11.12
N GLY A 68 -6.63 19.77 -10.38
CA GLY A 68 -6.85 20.89 -9.47
C GLY A 68 -7.74 20.61 -8.26
N THR A 69 -8.42 19.45 -8.21
CA THR A 69 -9.06 18.91 -7.02
C THR A 69 -8.39 17.57 -6.71
N PRO A 70 -7.97 17.28 -5.46
CA PRO A 70 -7.33 16.00 -5.16
C PRO A 70 -8.37 14.88 -5.05
N HIS A 71 -9.18 14.68 -6.09
CA HIS A 71 -10.29 13.75 -6.17
C HIS A 71 -10.12 12.80 -7.36
N ILE A 72 -10.38 11.51 -7.14
CA ILE A 72 -10.41 10.48 -8.17
C ILE A 72 -11.74 9.75 -8.16
N SER A 73 -12.14 9.25 -9.32
CA SER A 73 -13.26 8.31 -9.43
C SER A 73 -12.97 7.21 -10.46
N GLU A 74 -13.43 6.01 -10.16
CA GLU A 74 -13.42 4.88 -11.10
C GLU A 74 -14.86 4.61 -11.55
N HIS A 75 -15.00 4.38 -12.85
CA HIS A 75 -16.29 4.17 -13.49
C HIS A 75 -16.28 2.90 -14.31
N GLU A 76 -17.33 2.09 -14.14
CA GLU A 76 -17.64 1.00 -15.05
C GLU A 76 -18.50 1.49 -16.21
N HIS A 77 -18.41 0.80 -17.35
CA HIS A 77 -19.32 1.02 -18.48
C HIS A 77 -20.60 0.19 -18.30
N THR A 78 -21.76 0.85 -18.29
CA THR A 78 -23.06 0.18 -18.29
C THR A 78 -23.90 0.61 -19.50
N PRO A 79 -24.94 -0.17 -19.89
CA PRO A 79 -25.86 0.23 -20.95
C PRO A 79 -26.57 1.57 -20.71
N ASN A 80 -26.72 1.98 -19.44
CA ASN A 80 -27.35 3.23 -19.04
C ASN A 80 -26.34 4.39 -18.92
N GLY A 81 -25.08 4.17 -19.31
CA GLY A 81 -23.98 5.12 -19.20
C GLY A 81 -22.96 4.75 -18.11
N PRO A 82 -21.90 5.57 -17.93
CA PRO A 82 -20.90 5.35 -16.89
C PRO A 82 -21.50 5.32 -15.49
N ARG A 83 -21.18 4.29 -14.70
CA ARG A 83 -21.54 4.20 -13.28
C ARG A 83 -20.29 4.27 -12.43
N THR A 84 -20.27 5.15 -11.45
CA THR A 84 -19.17 5.24 -10.48
C THR A 84 -19.18 4.01 -9.56
N VAL A 85 -18.03 3.34 -9.42
CA VAL A 85 -17.84 2.19 -8.53
C VAL A 85 -16.86 2.47 -7.40
N PHE A 86 -16.04 3.51 -7.53
CA PHE A 86 -15.10 3.94 -6.49
C PHE A 86 -14.85 5.45 -6.59
N GLN A 87 -14.65 6.09 -5.44
CA GLN A 87 -14.24 7.49 -5.34
C GLN A 87 -13.31 7.66 -4.14
N ALA A 88 -12.35 8.58 -4.25
CA ALA A 88 -11.52 8.99 -3.13
C ALA A 88 -11.08 10.44 -3.29
N GLN A 89 -10.86 11.11 -2.16
CA GLN A 89 -10.34 12.47 -2.11
C GLN A 89 -9.25 12.57 -1.03
N LEU A 90 -8.23 13.40 -1.22
CA LEU A 90 -7.37 13.80 -0.11
C LEU A 90 -8.20 14.54 0.95
N ALA A 91 -8.05 14.12 2.21
CA ALA A 91 -8.65 14.80 3.34
C ALA A 91 -7.96 16.15 3.64
N ASP A 92 -6.67 16.26 3.34
CA ASP A 92 -5.91 17.50 3.48
C ASP A 92 -6.27 18.47 2.34
N PRO A 93 -6.87 19.64 2.64
CA PRO A 93 -7.27 20.60 1.62
C PRO A 93 -6.06 21.28 0.93
N THR A 94 -4.86 21.15 1.48
CA THR A 94 -3.62 21.65 0.88
C THR A 94 -2.91 20.60 0.02
N GLY A 95 -3.37 19.35 0.09
CA GLY A 95 -2.80 18.24 -0.66
C GLY A 95 -2.97 18.44 -2.18
N TYR A 96 -1.91 18.10 -2.92
CA TYR A 96 -1.82 18.36 -4.36
C TYR A 96 -1.47 17.08 -5.13
N TRP A 97 -2.19 16.82 -6.21
CA TRP A 97 -1.89 15.76 -7.17
C TRP A 97 -1.71 16.38 -8.55
N TYR A 98 -0.70 15.96 -9.30
CA TYR A 98 -0.59 16.35 -10.71
C TYR A 98 -1.31 15.35 -11.62
N ARG A 99 -1.25 14.06 -11.25
CA ARG A 99 -1.80 12.94 -12.02
C ARG A 99 -1.99 11.73 -11.10
N THR A 100 -2.89 10.82 -11.47
CA THR A 100 -3.08 9.56 -10.74
C THR A 100 -3.07 8.36 -11.68
N TRP A 101 -2.56 7.24 -11.17
CA TRP A 101 -2.62 5.94 -11.83
C TRP A 101 -3.10 4.87 -10.87
N LYS A 102 -3.83 3.90 -11.42
CA LYS A 102 -4.14 2.62 -10.77
C LYS A 102 -3.56 1.51 -11.63
N ALA A 103 -2.76 0.66 -11.01
CA ALA A 103 -2.15 -0.49 -11.66
C ALA A 103 -2.16 -1.67 -10.71
N ASN A 104 -2.04 -2.88 -11.25
CA ASN A 104 -1.71 -4.02 -10.42
C ASN A 104 -0.32 -3.81 -9.81
N PHE A 105 -0.23 -3.86 -8.48
CA PHE A 105 1.03 -3.77 -7.76
C PHE A 105 1.39 -5.15 -7.21
N THR A 106 2.05 -5.95 -8.06
CA THR A 106 2.66 -7.22 -7.68
C THR A 106 4.18 -7.06 -7.77
N THR A 107 4.84 -7.16 -6.62
CA THR A 107 6.29 -7.01 -6.48
C THR A 107 6.89 -8.08 -5.58
N ASN A 108 8.14 -8.44 -5.90
CA ASN A 108 9.01 -9.31 -5.12
C ASN A 108 10.31 -8.55 -4.79
N PRO A 109 10.45 -8.00 -3.58
CA PRO A 109 11.62 -7.21 -3.20
C PRO A 109 12.91 -8.04 -3.21
N ALA A 110 14.04 -7.37 -3.45
CA ALA A 110 15.37 -8.00 -3.35
C ALA A 110 15.90 -8.10 -1.91
N THR A 111 15.29 -7.39 -0.97
CA THR A 111 15.65 -7.44 0.45
C THR A 111 15.09 -8.69 1.12
N SER A 112 15.57 -9.04 2.31
CA SER A 112 14.91 -10.01 3.19
C SER A 112 13.73 -9.39 3.94
N PRO A 113 12.85 -10.23 4.52
CA PRO A 113 11.95 -9.79 5.58
C PRO A 113 12.70 -9.13 6.73
N ASP A 114 12.12 -8.07 7.26
CA ASP A 114 12.53 -7.43 8.50
C ASP A 114 11.90 -8.17 9.68
N LEU A 115 12.72 -8.51 10.66
CA LEU A 115 12.33 -9.21 11.88
C LEU A 115 12.84 -8.42 13.07
N TYR A 116 11.96 -8.19 14.04
CA TYR A 116 12.31 -7.73 15.38
C TYR A 116 11.75 -8.71 16.41
N ALA A 117 12.60 -9.13 17.36
CA ALA A 117 12.24 -10.08 18.42
C ALA A 117 12.51 -9.43 19.78
N THR A 118 11.56 -9.53 20.71
CA THR A 118 11.72 -8.97 22.05
C THR A 118 11.07 -9.84 23.12
N ALA A 119 11.62 -9.78 24.33
CA ALA A 119 11.05 -10.40 25.53
C ALA A 119 11.23 -9.43 26.72
N GLU A 120 10.32 -9.51 27.70
CA GLU A 120 10.41 -8.69 28.92
C GLU A 120 11.52 -9.14 29.86
N HIS A 121 11.92 -10.40 29.82
CA HIS A 121 13.01 -10.98 30.62
C HIS A 121 13.46 -12.30 29.98
N GLY A 122 14.63 -12.81 30.35
CA GLY A 122 15.29 -14.00 29.76
C GLY A 122 14.60 -15.35 30.02
N SER A 123 13.34 -15.34 30.44
CA SER A 123 12.46 -16.50 30.58
C SER A 123 11.00 -16.17 30.28
N GLY A 124 10.73 -14.95 29.78
CA GLY A 124 9.38 -14.48 29.49
C GLY A 124 8.95 -14.76 28.06
N PRO A 125 7.69 -14.44 27.69
CA PRO A 125 7.18 -14.62 26.34
C PRO A 125 8.02 -13.90 25.29
N THR A 126 8.22 -14.55 24.14
CA THR A 126 8.87 -13.93 22.98
C THR A 126 7.81 -13.35 22.06
N VAL A 127 8.00 -12.08 21.69
CA VAL A 127 7.17 -11.37 20.72
C VAL A 127 7.99 -11.04 19.49
N TRP A 128 7.51 -11.45 18.33
CA TRP A 128 8.08 -11.12 17.03
C TRP A 128 7.20 -10.11 16.29
N PHE A 129 7.85 -9.15 15.67
CA PHE A 129 7.27 -8.22 14.71
C PHE A 129 7.94 -8.47 13.37
N VAL A 130 7.13 -8.74 12.35
CA VAL A 130 7.61 -9.21 11.06
C VAL A 130 6.97 -8.37 9.97
N SER A 131 7.79 -7.82 9.07
CA SER A 131 7.30 -7.12 7.90
C SER A 131 8.23 -7.34 6.72
N TRP A 132 7.74 -7.10 5.50
CA TRP A 132 8.61 -7.10 4.33
C TRP A 132 8.06 -6.11 3.30
N ASN A 133 8.67 -4.93 3.27
CA ASN A 133 8.17 -3.83 2.47
C ASN A 133 8.23 -4.14 0.96
N GLY A 134 7.11 -3.94 0.27
CA GLY A 134 6.96 -4.27 -1.14
C GLY A 134 6.77 -5.77 -1.43
N ALA A 135 6.73 -6.65 -0.43
CA ALA A 135 6.46 -8.07 -0.66
C ALA A 135 4.95 -8.33 -0.71
N THR A 136 4.40 -8.35 -1.92
CA THR A 136 2.95 -8.37 -2.15
C THR A 136 2.34 -9.77 -2.17
N GLU A 137 3.14 -10.80 -2.41
CA GLU A 137 2.67 -12.18 -2.58
C GLU A 137 2.82 -13.04 -1.30
N VAL A 138 3.39 -12.49 -0.22
CA VAL A 138 3.55 -13.19 1.06
C VAL A 138 2.20 -13.45 1.71
N GLN A 139 1.91 -14.71 2.02
CA GLN A 139 0.70 -15.13 2.73
C GLN A 139 0.93 -15.31 4.24
N GLY A 140 2.17 -15.58 4.65
CA GLY A 140 2.49 -15.80 6.05
C GLY A 140 3.95 -16.07 6.28
N TRP A 141 4.24 -16.41 7.53
CA TRP A 141 5.58 -16.52 8.08
C TRP A 141 5.77 -17.86 8.75
N ARG A 142 6.87 -18.56 8.46
CA ARG A 142 7.33 -19.67 9.31
C ARG A 142 8.37 -19.16 10.27
N VAL A 143 8.11 -19.30 11.55
CA VAL A 143 9.03 -18.89 12.62
C VAL A 143 9.81 -20.12 13.05
N TYR A 144 11.13 -20.03 12.99
CA TYR A 144 12.04 -21.00 13.56
C TYR A 144 12.78 -20.35 14.71
N ALA A 145 12.89 -21.03 15.85
CA ALA A 145 13.53 -20.45 17.02
C ALA A 145 14.45 -21.46 17.72
N SER A 146 15.44 -20.93 18.44
CA SER A 146 16.48 -21.70 19.12
C SER A 146 17.02 -20.94 20.34
N GLN A 147 17.62 -21.66 21.28
CA GLN A 147 18.47 -21.10 22.33
C GLN A 147 19.93 -20.87 21.86
N GLN A 148 20.31 -21.44 20.72
CA GLN A 148 21.66 -21.37 20.17
C GLN A 148 21.66 -20.61 18.84
N GLN A 149 22.70 -19.80 18.60
CA GLN A 149 22.74 -18.92 17.43
C GLN A 149 22.74 -19.66 16.09
N TRP A 150 23.38 -20.81 15.98
CA TRP A 150 23.67 -21.44 14.68
C TRP A 150 23.02 -22.82 14.50
N THR A 151 22.38 -23.35 15.53
CA THR A 151 21.91 -24.74 15.61
C THR A 151 20.65 -24.82 16.46
N GLY A 152 19.95 -25.96 16.42
CA GLY A 152 18.79 -26.20 17.30
C GLY A 152 17.52 -25.43 16.93
N TYR A 153 17.42 -24.95 15.69
CA TYR A 153 16.22 -24.28 15.21
C TYR A 153 15.07 -25.26 15.01
N GLU A 154 13.98 -25.03 15.73
CA GLU A 154 12.74 -25.79 15.60
C GLU A 154 11.65 -24.91 14.98
N LEU A 155 10.78 -25.53 14.19
CA LEU A 155 9.62 -24.84 13.63
C LEU A 155 8.60 -24.56 14.74
N ILE A 156 8.46 -23.30 15.12
CA ILE A 156 7.48 -22.84 16.10
C ILE A 156 6.08 -22.79 15.52
N GLY A 157 5.99 -22.53 14.21
CA GLY A 157 4.73 -22.61 13.47
C GLY A 157 4.67 -21.72 12.24
N TYR A 158 3.51 -21.80 11.58
CA TYR A 158 3.12 -20.92 10.48
C TYR A 158 2.11 -19.89 10.99
N PHE A 159 2.30 -18.63 10.60
CA PHE A 159 1.47 -17.51 11.01
C PHE A 159 1.04 -16.70 9.80
N GLU A 160 -0.26 -16.51 9.62
CA GLU A 160 -0.80 -15.72 8.52
C GLU A 160 -0.36 -14.25 8.62
N LYS A 161 0.00 -13.67 7.48
CA LYS A 161 0.35 -12.25 7.40
C LYS A 161 -0.90 -11.41 7.66
N ARG A 162 -0.79 -10.44 8.56
CA ARG A 162 -1.87 -9.48 8.88
C ARG A 162 -1.37 -8.06 8.58
N GLY A 163 -2.00 -7.37 7.64
CA GLY A 163 -1.61 -5.99 7.29
C GLY A 163 -0.16 -5.89 6.78
N PHE A 164 0.50 -4.76 7.05
CA PHE A 164 1.92 -4.54 6.72
C PHE A 164 2.85 -5.31 7.67
N GLU A 165 2.65 -5.14 8.98
CA GLU A 165 3.43 -5.79 10.03
C GLU A 165 2.58 -6.83 10.79
N THR A 166 3.15 -8.02 10.98
CA THR A 166 2.51 -9.12 11.72
C THR A 166 3.17 -9.27 13.09
N ARG A 167 2.38 -9.14 14.16
CA ARG A 167 2.79 -9.44 15.53
C ARG A 167 2.49 -10.90 15.86
N ILE A 168 3.51 -11.62 16.33
CA ILE A 168 3.43 -13.05 16.71
C ILE A 168 3.96 -13.20 18.13
N GLU A 169 3.31 -14.01 18.96
CA GLU A 169 3.68 -14.19 20.36
C GLU A 169 3.63 -15.67 20.76
N ARG A 170 4.58 -16.05 21.62
CA ARG A 170 4.66 -17.37 22.27
C ARG A 170 5.06 -17.22 23.72
N ASP A 171 4.40 -18.00 24.57
CA ASP A 171 4.65 -18.08 26.02
C ASP A 171 5.91 -18.88 26.35
N GLU A 172 6.98 -18.67 25.58
CA GLU A 172 8.29 -19.28 25.75
C GLU A 172 9.37 -18.28 25.30
N PHE A 173 10.50 -18.30 26.01
CA PHE A 173 11.66 -17.49 25.64
C PHE A 173 12.49 -18.21 24.59
N PHE A 174 12.78 -17.55 23.47
CA PHE A 174 13.74 -18.01 22.48
C PHE A 174 14.83 -16.97 22.28
N GLU A 175 16.10 -17.34 22.44
CA GLU A 175 17.20 -16.38 22.28
C GLU A 175 17.45 -15.99 20.82
N TRP A 176 17.22 -16.91 19.87
CA TRP A 176 17.49 -16.70 18.45
C TRP A 176 16.32 -17.10 17.57
N THR A 177 16.08 -16.34 16.50
CA THR A 177 14.97 -16.57 15.57
C THR A 177 15.41 -16.41 14.12
N ILE A 178 14.89 -17.28 13.25
CA ILE A 178 14.93 -17.14 11.80
C ILE A 178 13.49 -17.14 11.30
N ILE A 179 13.18 -16.32 10.29
CA ILE A 179 11.86 -16.32 9.67
C ILE A 179 11.94 -16.61 8.18
N GLU A 180 10.97 -17.37 7.68
CA GLU A 180 10.74 -17.56 6.25
C GLU A 180 9.45 -16.86 5.84
N ALA A 181 9.50 -16.08 4.76
CA ALA A 181 8.31 -15.57 4.09
C ALA A 181 7.75 -16.66 3.17
N VAL A 182 6.46 -16.95 3.29
CA VAL A 182 5.79 -18.02 2.55
C VAL A 182 4.75 -17.44 1.60
N GLY A 183 4.84 -17.82 0.32
CA GLY A 183 3.92 -17.41 -0.73
C GLY A 183 2.69 -18.32 -0.88
N ARG A 184 1.85 -18.02 -1.88
CA ARG A 184 0.52 -18.63 -2.09
C ARG A 184 0.47 -20.16 -2.20
N ASN A 185 1.56 -20.80 -2.61
CA ASN A 185 1.64 -22.25 -2.79
C ASN A 185 2.42 -22.95 -1.66
N GLY A 186 2.65 -22.28 -0.53
CA GLY A 186 3.50 -22.80 0.55
C GLY A 186 5.00 -22.76 0.25
N SER A 187 5.40 -22.14 -0.87
CA SER A 187 6.79 -21.95 -1.27
C SER A 187 7.46 -20.86 -0.43
N VAL A 188 8.69 -21.09 -0.01
CA VAL A 188 9.52 -20.08 0.64
C VAL A 188 9.98 -19.06 -0.41
N MET A 189 9.69 -17.79 -0.17
CA MET A 189 10.07 -16.68 -1.05
C MET A 189 11.42 -16.07 -0.64
N SER A 190 11.65 -15.92 0.67
CA SER A 190 12.88 -15.38 1.25
C SER A 190 12.94 -15.71 2.74
N SER A 191 14.09 -15.46 3.38
CA SER A 191 14.29 -15.59 4.83
C SER A 191 15.03 -14.39 5.39
N SER A 192 15.08 -14.23 6.71
CA SER A 192 15.87 -13.15 7.37
C SER A 192 17.39 -13.26 7.18
N PHE A 193 17.88 -14.29 6.47
CA PHE A 193 19.29 -14.66 6.19
C PHE A 193 20.18 -14.94 7.40
N ILE A 194 20.03 -14.20 8.49
CA ILE A 194 20.84 -14.30 9.70
C ILE A 194 19.90 -14.55 10.88
N PRO A 195 20.27 -15.46 11.81
CA PRO A 195 19.74 -15.52 13.16
C PRO A 195 19.58 -14.14 13.80
N LEU A 196 18.36 -13.75 14.11
CA LEU A 196 18.09 -12.56 14.91
C LEU A 196 18.10 -12.92 16.39
N ARG A 197 18.84 -12.17 17.21
CA ARG A 197 18.81 -12.31 18.66
C ARG A 197 17.63 -11.56 19.26
N THR A 198 16.91 -12.19 20.18
CA THR A 198 15.83 -11.57 20.94
C THR A 198 16.37 -10.48 21.87
N SER A 199 15.80 -9.28 21.77
CA SER A 199 16.11 -8.17 22.66
C SER A 199 15.35 -8.33 23.98
N VAL A 200 16.09 -8.58 25.06
CA VAL A 200 15.54 -8.62 26.42
C VAL A 200 15.52 -7.21 26.99
N ARG A 201 14.33 -6.68 27.28
CA ARG A 201 14.22 -5.41 28.01
C ARG A 201 14.57 -5.66 29.46
N PHE A 202 15.73 -5.20 29.93
CA PHE A 202 15.96 -5.17 31.37
C PHE A 202 14.96 -4.20 32.00
N PRO A 203 14.39 -4.50 33.18
CA PRO A 203 13.72 -3.48 33.96
C PRO A 203 14.69 -2.31 34.11
N LEU A 204 14.24 -1.09 33.81
CA LEU A 204 14.98 0.11 34.20
C LEU A 204 15.24 -0.04 35.70
N GLN A 205 16.52 -0.14 36.10
CA GLN A 205 16.86 0.04 37.49
C GLN A 205 16.36 1.44 37.85
N ASP A 206 15.40 1.50 38.75
CA ASP A 206 14.91 2.72 39.35
C ASP A 206 16.08 3.36 40.09
N THR A 207 16.86 4.19 39.40
CA THR A 207 17.89 5.04 40.01
C THR A 207 17.19 6.21 40.67
N THR A 208 16.46 5.94 41.74
CA THR A 208 16.18 6.95 42.74
C THR A 208 17.48 7.18 43.50
N GLU A 209 18.26 8.15 43.02
CA GLU A 209 19.35 8.74 43.78
C GLU A 209 18.81 9.18 45.15
N GLN A 210 19.33 8.55 46.21
CA GLN A 210 19.29 9.09 47.55
C GLN A 210 20.08 10.40 47.56
N SER A 211 19.39 11.53 47.43
CA SER A 211 19.97 12.82 47.83
C SER A 211 19.99 12.88 49.36
N VAL A 212 21.12 12.47 49.93
CA VAL A 212 21.56 12.88 51.26
C VAL A 212 21.87 14.37 51.19
N LEU A 213 21.07 15.20 51.85
CA LEU A 213 21.51 16.51 52.32
C LEU A 213 20.99 16.72 53.73
N GLY A 214 21.85 16.42 54.69
CA GLY A 214 21.89 17.08 55.98
C GLY A 214 22.98 18.15 55.94
N ALA A 215 22.58 19.40 56.17
CA ALA A 215 23.28 20.50 56.83
C ALA A 215 22.49 21.79 56.59
#